data_AF-A0A7I4YDH9-F1
#
_entry.id   AF-A0A7I4YDH9-F1
#
_cell.length_a   1.000
_cell.length_b   1.000
_cell.length_c   1.000
_cell.angle_alpha   90.00
_cell.angle_beta   90.00
_cell.angle_gamma   90.00
#
_symmetry.space_group_name_H-M   'P 1'
#
loop_
_entity.id
_entity.type
_entity.pdbx_description
1 polymer ?
#
loop_
_entity_poly.entity_id
_entity_poly.type
_entity_poly.pdbx_seq_one_letter_code
_entity_poly.pdbx_strand_id
1 'polypeptide(L)'
;MILNDTNDTDNNDNNDTDDDTDDTNDNDDINDTSVYSHSTEKAFLTQGHKLNALCVGGPTDRISWFLNKIVGQLLRYVPAHLPNTNEFLDRLRSCRLQENCVVESFDVTALYTNVNNNEALQAVSEMLDEHETEIVTFGLSKVHIVALIKECLNCNIFKWSGHYFSQKRGLAMGQRLAPVLAICFMSRIGRPVLARMPIVYCRYIDHCCVITSTQQEMDVLFDILNRQSQHIRFTREVPHEGWLPYLNTQIKISGGRYHVKWYRKNSSKNISLHAKSAHPEAVKRAVVRNMYRTPTGVGSGEVEREESPCDQTYIGETGRMLGIRVKEHLAGKRRGSILTPLGKHRVEAHQGNDFDIKCKILAYENEIGAIKILEALHIRERNPELNNRNECIAITGKFLPFIPYCGL
;
A
#
# COMPACT_ATOMS: atom_id res chain seq x y z
N MET A 1 -24.21 6.32 1.50
CA MET A 1 -23.58 6.41 2.83
C MET A 1 -22.16 5.89 2.76
N ILE A 2 -21.24 6.54 3.46
CA ILE A 2 -19.86 6.07 3.69
C ILE A 2 -19.76 5.64 5.14
N LEU A 3 -19.31 4.40 5.38
CA LEU A 3 -19.39 3.75 6.69
C LEU A 3 -18.02 3.58 7.32
N ASN A 4 -17.98 3.69 8.65
CA ASN A 4 -16.88 3.18 9.47
C ASN A 4 -17.04 1.68 9.72
N ASP A 5 -15.99 0.87 9.51
CA ASP A 5 -16.04 -0.60 9.64
C ASP A 5 -15.82 -1.07 11.09
N THR A 6 -15.73 -0.17 12.06
CA THR A 6 -15.62 -0.54 13.47
C THR A 6 -17.00 -0.85 14.06
N ASN A 7 -17.41 -2.12 14.01
CA ASN A 7 -18.32 -2.72 15.00
C ASN A 7 -18.07 -4.24 15.08
N ASP A 8 -17.18 -4.61 16.00
CA ASP A 8 -17.28 -5.85 16.78
C ASP A 8 -16.41 -5.68 18.03
N THR A 9 -17.05 -5.34 19.15
CA THR A 9 -16.96 -6.00 20.47
C THR A 9 -17.58 -5.10 21.54
N ASP A 10 -18.65 -5.60 22.18
CA ASP A 10 -19.11 -5.18 23.49
C ASP A 10 -17.98 -5.32 24.53
N ASN A 11 -17.76 -4.29 25.36
CA ASN A 11 -17.96 -4.43 26.81
C ASN A 11 -17.82 -3.11 27.56
N ASN A 12 -18.71 -2.98 28.55
CA ASN A 12 -18.64 -2.10 29.70
C ASN A 12 -17.24 -2.08 30.34
N ASP A 13 -16.77 -0.90 30.75
CA ASP A 13 -16.72 -0.57 32.18
C ASP A 13 -16.42 0.92 32.39
N ASN A 14 -17.29 1.56 33.17
CA ASN A 14 -17.06 2.86 33.80
C ASN A 14 -16.11 2.68 34.99
N ASN A 15 -15.15 3.58 35.17
CA ASN A 15 -15.09 4.46 36.35
C ASN A 15 -13.85 5.38 36.32
N ASP A 16 -14.18 6.67 36.46
CA ASP A 16 -13.45 7.82 37.01
C ASP A 16 -12.13 7.57 37.77
N THR A 17 -11.13 8.43 37.56
CA THR A 17 -10.82 9.59 38.45
C THR A 17 -9.54 10.32 38.02
N ASP A 18 -9.59 11.64 38.20
CA ASP A 18 -8.52 12.63 38.03
C ASP A 18 -7.28 12.34 38.87
N ASP A 19 -6.09 12.74 38.40
CA ASP A 19 -5.18 13.57 39.20
C ASP A 19 -4.13 14.29 38.33
N ASP A 20 -3.93 15.56 38.64
CA ASP A 20 -2.89 16.46 38.14
C ASP A 20 -1.51 16.07 38.69
N THR A 21 -0.43 16.37 37.97
CA THR A 21 0.68 17.21 38.48
C THR A 21 1.79 17.43 37.45
N ASP A 22 2.26 18.69 37.47
CA ASP A 22 3.43 19.32 36.86
C ASP A 22 4.72 18.48 36.78
N ASP A 23 5.55 18.72 35.75
CA ASP A 23 6.75 19.54 35.93
C ASP A 23 7.56 19.78 34.64
N THR A 24 7.71 21.09 34.34
CA THR A 24 8.88 21.86 33.89
C THR A 24 9.68 21.54 32.61
N ASN A 25 9.60 22.52 31.70
CA ASN A 25 10.68 23.29 31.04
C ASN A 25 11.93 22.59 30.51
N ASP A 26 12.17 22.75 29.19
CA ASP A 26 13.24 23.62 28.71
C ASP A 26 12.97 24.00 27.23
N ASN A 27 12.54 25.25 27.02
CA ASN A 27 12.46 25.89 25.71
C ASN A 27 13.63 26.87 25.60
N ASP A 28 14.58 26.56 24.72
CA ASP A 28 15.47 27.57 24.15
C ASP A 28 15.02 27.83 22.70
N ASP A 29 14.51 29.03 22.50
CA ASP A 29 14.36 29.71 21.21
C ASP A 29 15.72 29.82 20.51
N ILE A 30 15.74 29.71 19.18
CA ILE A 30 16.46 30.66 18.31
C ILE A 30 15.82 30.63 16.91
N ASN A 31 15.43 31.84 16.51
CA ASN A 31 14.90 32.27 15.22
C ASN A 31 15.91 32.18 14.07
N ASP A 32 15.32 32.31 12.88
CA ASP A 32 15.82 32.98 11.68
C ASP A 32 16.44 32.17 10.51
N THR A 33 15.58 32.02 9.49
CA THR A 33 15.67 32.58 8.13
C THR A 33 16.93 32.39 7.27
N SER A 34 16.69 31.71 6.15
CA SER A 34 17.33 31.85 4.83
C SER A 34 18.74 31.30 4.64
N VAL A 35 18.89 30.38 3.68
CA VAL A 35 19.61 30.58 2.41
C VAL A 35 19.27 29.41 1.49
N TYR A 36 18.72 29.71 0.30
CA TYR A 36 18.62 28.80 -0.81
C TYR A 36 20.02 28.26 -1.16
N SER A 37 20.23 26.94 -1.04
CA SER A 37 21.32 26.27 -1.76
C SER A 37 20.81 24.98 -2.37
N HIS A 38 20.98 24.86 -3.69
CA HIS A 38 20.73 23.65 -4.45
C HIS A 38 21.69 22.55 -3.98
N SER A 39 21.30 21.82 -2.94
CA SER A 39 22.02 20.63 -2.49
C SER A 39 21.04 19.46 -2.36
N THR A 40 21.44 18.34 -2.93
CA THR A 40 20.66 17.10 -3.01
C THR A 40 20.50 16.49 -1.62
N GLU A 41 19.59 17.02 -0.81
CA GLU A 41 19.20 16.41 0.46
C GLU A 41 18.41 15.13 0.17
N LYS A 42 19.12 14.01 0.27
CA LYS A 42 18.54 12.68 0.25
C LYS A 42 17.73 12.50 1.53
N ALA A 43 16.41 12.41 1.40
CA ALA A 43 15.51 12.19 2.53
C ALA A 43 15.88 10.89 3.25
N PHE A 44 15.97 10.91 4.58
CA PHE A 44 16.07 9.69 5.38
C PHE A 44 14.66 9.32 5.85
N LEU A 45 14.26 8.05 5.70
CA LEU A 45 13.08 7.52 6.37
C LEU A 45 13.53 6.91 7.69
N THR A 46 13.28 7.61 8.80
CA THR A 46 13.46 7.09 10.15
C THR A 46 12.21 6.28 10.54
N GLN A 47 12.23 4.98 10.29
CA GLN A 47 11.40 4.05 11.06
C GLN A 47 12.27 3.47 12.18
N GLY A 48 12.09 3.97 13.40
CA GLY A 48 12.59 3.36 14.64
C GLY A 48 14.04 2.88 14.62
N HIS A 49 14.99 3.82 14.71
CA HIS A 49 16.44 3.56 14.84
C HIS A 49 17.17 2.95 13.62
N LYS A 50 16.51 2.76 12.46
CA LYS A 50 17.18 2.35 11.21
C LYS A 50 17.31 3.52 10.23
N LEU A 51 18.55 3.84 9.85
CA LEU A 51 18.89 4.80 8.79
C LEU A 51 18.84 4.08 7.42
N ASN A 52 17.84 4.41 6.60
CA ASN A 52 17.81 3.99 5.20
C ASN A 52 18.30 5.13 4.30
N ALA A 53 19.42 4.92 3.60
CA ALA A 53 19.94 5.88 2.64
C ALA A 53 19.11 5.83 1.34
N LEU A 54 18.44 6.93 0.98
CA LEU A 54 17.71 7.05 -0.29
C LEU A 54 18.57 7.71 -1.37
N CYS A 55 18.80 7.03 -2.50
CA CYS A 55 19.53 7.57 -3.64
C CYS A 55 18.58 8.15 -4.69
N VAL A 56 18.19 9.42 -4.55
CA VAL A 56 17.38 10.15 -5.55
C VAL A 56 18.22 11.22 -6.24
N GLY A 57 18.15 11.31 -7.57
CA GLY A 57 18.78 12.39 -8.35
C GLY A 57 20.32 12.38 -8.39
N GLY A 58 20.95 11.21 -8.17
CA GLY A 58 22.40 11.06 -8.25
C GLY A 58 22.94 11.06 -9.70
N PRO A 59 24.27 11.10 -9.89
CA PRO A 59 24.90 11.13 -11.22
C PRO A 59 24.52 9.93 -12.10
N THR A 60 24.14 8.81 -11.48
CA THR A 60 23.74 7.58 -12.16
C THR A 60 22.24 7.45 -12.37
N ASP A 61 21.40 8.44 -12.02
CA ASP A 61 19.93 8.32 -12.12
C ASP A 61 19.44 8.10 -13.56
N ARG A 62 19.96 8.90 -14.51
CA ARG A 62 19.58 8.78 -15.94
C ARG A 62 20.05 7.46 -16.55
N ILE A 63 21.26 7.05 -16.21
CA ILE A 63 21.83 5.77 -16.66
C ILE A 63 21.02 4.61 -16.06
N SER A 64 20.73 4.66 -14.76
CA SER A 64 19.90 3.67 -14.06
C SER A 64 18.49 3.61 -14.62
N TRP A 65 17.90 4.74 -15.00
CA TRP A 65 16.59 4.78 -15.68
C TRP A 65 16.63 4.06 -17.02
N PHE A 66 17.63 4.36 -17.85
CA PHE A 66 17.77 3.73 -19.16
C PHE A 66 18.03 2.24 -19.05
N LEU A 67 18.96 1.83 -18.18
CA LEU A 67 19.24 0.41 -17.91
C LEU A 67 17.99 -0.30 -17.39
N ASN A 68 17.18 0.34 -16.55
CA ASN A 68 15.93 -0.24 -16.06
C ASN A 68 14.90 -0.49 -17.19
N LYS A 69 14.95 0.25 -18.31
CA LYS A 69 14.15 -0.08 -19.51
C LYS A 69 14.60 -1.38 -20.17
N ILE A 70 15.87 -1.74 -20.05
CA ILE A 70 16.43 -3.00 -20.55
C ILE A 70 16.12 -4.11 -19.57
N VAL A 71 16.73 -4.07 -18.37
CA VAL A 71 16.66 -5.19 -17.42
C VAL A 71 15.29 -5.35 -16.77
N GLY A 72 14.45 -4.31 -16.74
CA GLY A 72 13.07 -4.43 -16.25
C GLY A 72 12.22 -5.38 -17.10
N GLN A 73 12.59 -5.63 -18.35
CA GLN A 73 11.91 -6.60 -19.21
C GLN A 73 12.09 -8.03 -18.68
N LEU A 74 13.18 -8.32 -17.96
CA LEU A 74 13.49 -9.64 -17.40
C LEU A 74 12.45 -10.10 -16.37
N LEU A 75 11.75 -9.17 -15.72
CA LEU A 75 10.81 -9.48 -14.64
C LEU A 75 9.66 -10.40 -15.09
N ARG A 76 9.28 -10.36 -16.37
CA ARG A 76 8.25 -11.26 -16.94
C ARG A 76 8.69 -12.73 -16.97
N TYR A 77 10.00 -12.98 -16.90
CA TYR A 77 10.58 -14.32 -16.91
C TYR A 77 10.91 -14.83 -15.51
N VAL A 78 10.52 -14.11 -14.45
CA VAL A 78 10.69 -14.55 -13.06
C VAL A 78 9.39 -15.23 -12.61
N PRO A 79 9.30 -16.58 -12.59
CA PRO A 79 8.00 -17.26 -12.47
C PRO A 79 7.32 -17.00 -11.13
N ALA A 80 8.10 -16.83 -10.05
CA ALA A 80 7.58 -16.59 -8.71
C ALA A 80 7.22 -15.11 -8.46
N HIS A 81 7.61 -14.17 -9.32
CA HIS A 81 7.41 -12.75 -9.08
C HIS A 81 5.93 -12.36 -9.19
N LEU A 82 5.47 -11.55 -8.23
CA LEU A 82 4.19 -10.88 -8.22
C LEU A 82 4.43 -9.35 -8.29
N PRO A 83 3.85 -8.65 -9.27
CA PRO A 83 3.93 -7.19 -9.36
C PRO A 83 2.84 -6.48 -8.56
N ASN A 84 1.77 -7.18 -8.16
CA ASN A 84 0.67 -6.60 -7.37
C ASN A 84 -0.20 -7.69 -6.70
N THR A 85 -1.11 -7.25 -5.83
CA THR A 85 -2.07 -8.11 -5.12
C THR A 85 -3.05 -8.82 -6.05
N ASN A 86 -3.45 -8.24 -7.19
CA ASN A 86 -4.42 -8.89 -8.08
C ASN A 86 -3.83 -10.15 -8.72
N GLU A 87 -2.58 -10.09 -9.17
CA GLU A 87 -1.89 -11.27 -9.70
C GLU A 87 -1.70 -12.37 -8.65
N PHE A 88 -1.55 -11.99 -7.38
CA PHE A 88 -1.57 -12.95 -6.29
C PHE A 88 -2.93 -13.67 -6.18
N LEU A 89 -4.04 -12.91 -6.23
CA LEU A 89 -5.38 -13.48 -6.18
C LEU A 89 -5.68 -14.37 -7.41
N ASP A 90 -5.23 -13.98 -8.60
CA ASP A 90 -5.36 -14.78 -9.81
C ASP A 90 -4.57 -16.09 -9.70
N ARG A 91 -3.38 -16.05 -9.09
CA ARG A 91 -2.60 -17.26 -8.82
C ARG A 91 -3.34 -18.18 -7.86
N LEU A 92 -3.87 -17.67 -6.75
CA LEU A 92 -4.69 -18.46 -5.81
C LEU A 92 -5.93 -19.06 -6.47
N ARG A 93 -6.62 -18.32 -7.35
CA ARG A 93 -7.78 -18.81 -8.12
C ARG A 93 -7.43 -19.99 -9.01
N SER A 94 -6.24 -19.98 -9.60
CA SER A 94 -5.77 -21.05 -10.50
C SER A 94 -5.28 -22.30 -9.78
N CYS A 95 -5.03 -22.23 -8.47
CA CYS A 95 -4.46 -23.32 -7.70
C CYS A 95 -5.50 -24.34 -7.26
N ARG A 96 -5.14 -25.63 -7.34
CA ARG A 96 -5.91 -26.72 -6.74
C ARG A 96 -5.38 -26.99 -5.34
N LEU A 97 -6.13 -26.56 -4.33
CA LEU A 97 -5.78 -26.76 -2.93
C LEU A 97 -6.32 -28.11 -2.44
N GLN A 98 -5.51 -28.81 -1.65
CA GLN A 98 -5.91 -30.02 -0.94
C GLN A 98 -6.45 -29.65 0.46
N GLU A 99 -7.18 -30.56 1.11
CA GLU A 99 -7.83 -30.27 2.40
C GLU A 99 -6.84 -29.90 3.51
N ASN A 100 -5.63 -30.46 3.48
CA ASN A 100 -4.63 -30.36 4.56
C ASN A 100 -3.37 -29.57 4.15
N CYS A 101 -3.45 -28.69 3.14
CA CYS A 101 -2.29 -27.92 2.75
C CYS A 101 -1.89 -26.90 3.83
N VAL A 102 -0.59 -26.65 3.93
CA VAL A 102 0.00 -25.70 4.86
C VAL A 102 0.30 -24.42 4.11
N VAL A 103 0.00 -23.27 4.73
CA VAL A 103 0.28 -21.95 4.17
C VAL A 103 1.06 -21.12 5.18
N GLU A 104 2.19 -20.57 4.74
CA GLU A 104 3.05 -19.69 5.53
C GLU A 104 3.55 -18.55 4.63
N SER A 105 3.92 -17.43 5.25
CA SER A 105 4.63 -16.35 4.56
C SER A 105 6.06 -16.28 5.06
N PHE A 106 6.98 -16.04 4.14
CA PHE A 106 8.39 -15.83 4.46
C PHE A 106 8.78 -14.41 4.06
N ASP A 107 9.54 -13.73 4.90
CA ASP A 107 10.05 -12.39 4.64
C ASP A 107 11.57 -12.34 4.84
N VAL A 108 12.26 -11.50 4.09
CA VAL A 108 13.72 -11.37 4.21
C VAL A 108 14.05 -10.26 5.21
N THR A 109 14.92 -10.57 6.16
CA THR A 109 15.40 -9.56 7.11
C THR A 109 16.29 -8.54 6.40
N ALA A 110 15.75 -7.35 6.14
CA ALA A 110 16.45 -6.20 5.57
C ALA A 110 17.15 -6.52 4.23
N LEU A 111 16.39 -7.00 3.24
CA LEU A 111 16.92 -7.43 1.94
C LEU A 111 17.89 -6.40 1.33
N TYR A 112 17.43 -5.17 1.12
CA TYR A 112 18.18 -4.13 0.41
C TYR A 112 19.55 -3.84 1.04
N THR A 113 19.70 -3.93 2.36
CA THR A 113 21.00 -3.71 3.01
C THR A 113 21.93 -4.93 2.96
N ASN A 114 21.36 -6.14 2.79
CA ASN A 114 22.10 -7.40 2.90
C ASN A 114 22.44 -8.06 1.56
N VAL A 115 21.76 -7.69 0.47
CA VAL A 115 22.06 -8.23 -0.88
C VAL A 115 23.53 -8.00 -1.25
N ASN A 116 24.18 -9.05 -1.73
CA ASN A 116 25.52 -8.95 -2.30
C ASN A 116 25.45 -8.40 -3.73
N ASN A 117 26.11 -7.26 -3.98
CA ASN A 117 26.10 -6.58 -5.27
C ASN A 117 26.60 -7.46 -6.42
N ASN A 118 27.63 -8.27 -6.19
CA ASN A 118 28.18 -9.16 -7.22
C ASN A 118 27.23 -10.32 -7.52
N GLU A 119 26.58 -10.89 -6.50
CA GLU A 119 25.60 -11.96 -6.70
C GLU A 119 24.34 -11.46 -7.42
N ALA A 120 23.88 -10.24 -7.10
CA ALA A 120 22.78 -9.60 -7.81
C ALA A 120 23.14 -9.28 -9.27
N LEU A 121 24.35 -8.79 -9.52
CA LEU A 121 24.85 -8.55 -10.87
C LEU A 121 24.97 -9.84 -11.67
N GLN A 122 25.46 -10.90 -11.03
CA GLN A 122 25.57 -12.23 -11.61
C GLN A 122 24.18 -12.79 -11.97
N ALA A 123 23.18 -12.64 -11.08
CA ALA A 123 21.82 -13.08 -11.35
C ALA A 123 21.21 -12.37 -12.57
N VAL A 124 21.45 -11.07 -12.73
CA VAL A 124 21.02 -10.35 -13.94
C VAL A 124 21.78 -10.80 -15.18
N SER A 125 23.10 -11.02 -15.07
CA SER A 125 23.89 -11.51 -16.21
C SER A 125 23.39 -12.86 -16.71
N GLU A 126 23.11 -13.81 -15.81
CA GLU A 126 22.55 -15.13 -16.15
C GLU A 126 21.19 -14.98 -16.85
N MET A 127 20.31 -14.13 -16.33
CA MET A 127 19.00 -13.92 -16.96
C MET A 127 19.09 -13.22 -18.33
N LEU A 128 20.08 -12.35 -18.54
CA LEU A 128 20.35 -11.75 -19.84
C LEU A 128 20.86 -12.79 -20.85
N ASP A 129 21.62 -13.78 -20.38
CA ASP A 129 22.05 -14.92 -21.21
C ASP A 129 20.89 -15.85 -21.55
N GLU A 130 20.03 -16.16 -20.57
CA GLU A 130 18.86 -17.01 -20.75
C GLU A 130 17.81 -16.40 -21.73
N HIS A 131 17.76 -15.07 -21.84
CA HIS A 131 16.74 -14.34 -22.61
C HIS A 131 17.34 -13.33 -23.59
N GLU A 132 18.51 -13.62 -24.16
CA GLU A 132 19.24 -12.70 -25.04
C GLU A 132 18.38 -12.25 -26.24
N THR A 133 17.58 -13.15 -26.80
CA THR A 133 16.80 -12.89 -28.03
C THR A 133 15.52 -12.10 -27.79
N GLU A 134 15.02 -12.12 -26.55
CA GLU A 134 13.72 -11.56 -26.18
C GLU A 134 13.83 -10.17 -25.53
N ILE A 135 15.04 -9.76 -25.16
CA ILE A 135 15.28 -8.49 -24.47
C ILE A 135 15.74 -7.42 -25.45
N VAL A 136 15.02 -6.31 -25.49
CA VAL A 136 15.44 -5.14 -26.28
C VAL A 136 16.56 -4.41 -25.54
N THR A 137 17.79 -4.49 -26.07
CA THR A 137 19.00 -3.89 -25.47
C THR A 137 19.35 -2.49 -26.00
N PHE A 138 18.63 -2.01 -27.01
CA PHE A 138 18.88 -0.71 -27.68
C PHE A 138 20.32 -0.56 -28.19
N GLY A 139 20.90 -1.65 -28.69
CA GLY A 139 22.25 -1.66 -29.28
C GLY A 139 23.39 -1.83 -28.27
N LEU A 140 23.09 -1.97 -26.97
CA LEU A 140 24.11 -2.33 -25.98
C LEU A 140 24.36 -3.84 -25.96
N SER A 141 25.64 -4.21 -25.89
CA SER A 141 26.03 -5.59 -25.60
C SER A 141 25.77 -5.91 -24.12
N LYS A 142 25.60 -7.21 -23.79
CA LYS A 142 25.51 -7.68 -22.40
C LYS A 142 26.66 -7.15 -21.54
N VAL A 143 27.89 -7.20 -22.07
CA VAL A 143 29.09 -6.72 -21.37
C VAL A 143 28.96 -5.24 -20.99
N HIS A 144 28.47 -4.40 -21.90
CA HIS A 144 28.24 -2.98 -21.60
C HIS A 144 27.11 -2.79 -20.58
N ILE A 145 26.00 -3.53 -20.69
CA ILE A 145 24.88 -3.46 -19.73
C ILE A 145 25.36 -3.79 -18.32
N VAL A 146 26.04 -4.94 -18.16
CA VAL A 146 26.55 -5.42 -16.87
C VAL A 146 27.59 -4.45 -16.30
N ALA A 147 28.50 -3.92 -17.12
CA ALA A 147 29.48 -2.92 -16.69
C ALA A 147 28.79 -1.63 -16.17
N LEU A 148 27.81 -1.10 -16.90
CA LEU A 148 27.08 0.10 -16.50
C LEU A 148 26.25 -0.12 -15.22
N ILE A 149 25.64 -1.29 -15.04
CA ILE A 149 24.95 -1.64 -13.78
C ILE A 149 25.94 -1.67 -12.62
N LYS A 150 27.13 -2.27 -12.83
CA LYS A 150 28.19 -2.30 -11.81
C LYS A 150 28.62 -0.90 -11.40
N GLU A 151 28.85 0.00 -12.36
CA GLU A 151 29.16 1.40 -12.07
C GLU A 151 28.02 2.10 -11.32
N CYS A 152 26.76 1.84 -11.69
CA CYS A 152 25.61 2.35 -10.97
C CYS A 152 25.57 1.88 -9.50
N LEU A 153 25.96 0.63 -9.21
CA LEU A 153 26.04 0.09 -7.85
C LEU A 153 27.22 0.66 -7.05
N ASN A 154 28.34 0.96 -7.71
CA ASN A 154 29.51 1.58 -7.09
C ASN A 154 29.26 3.05 -6.72
N CYS A 155 28.42 3.75 -7.49
CA CYS A 155 28.07 5.16 -7.27
C CYS A 155 26.98 5.37 -6.19
N ASN A 156 27.06 4.65 -5.07
CA ASN A 156 26.13 4.77 -3.94
C ASN A 156 26.72 5.60 -2.80
N ILE A 157 26.87 6.90 -3.05
CA ILE A 157 27.39 7.90 -2.09
C ILE A 157 26.22 8.66 -1.46
N PHE A 158 26.21 8.81 -0.14
CA PHE A 158 25.26 9.64 0.58
C PHE A 158 25.99 10.52 1.61
N LYS A 159 25.38 11.66 1.97
CA LYS A 159 25.92 12.59 2.96
C LYS A 159 25.09 12.50 4.23
N TRP A 160 25.75 12.37 5.38
CA TRP A 160 25.11 12.39 6.69
C TRP A 160 25.97 13.20 7.67
N SER A 161 25.35 14.15 8.38
CA SER A 161 26.03 15.03 9.34
C SER A 161 27.30 15.69 8.77
N GLY A 162 27.24 16.20 7.55
CA GLY A 162 28.41 16.82 6.89
C GLY A 162 29.40 15.85 6.24
N HIS A 163 29.37 14.56 6.59
CA HIS A 163 30.31 13.55 6.11
C HIS A 163 29.75 12.74 4.93
N TYR A 164 30.62 12.36 4.01
CA TYR A 164 30.28 11.49 2.88
C TYR A 164 30.53 10.02 3.22
N PHE A 165 29.54 9.19 2.91
CA PHE A 165 29.59 7.74 3.09
C PHE A 165 29.30 7.04 1.77
N SER A 166 29.89 5.86 1.60
CA SER A 166 29.64 4.99 0.45
C SER A 166 29.11 3.65 0.93
N GLN A 167 27.98 3.22 0.37
CA GLN A 167 27.42 1.90 0.67
C GLN A 167 28.29 0.82 0.03
N LYS A 168 28.94 0.00 0.88
CA LYS A 168 29.84 -1.09 0.43
C LYS A 168 29.10 -2.36 0.02
N ARG A 169 27.90 -2.57 0.57
CA ARG A 169 27.05 -3.72 0.29
C ARG A 169 25.60 -3.30 0.28
N GLY A 170 24.82 -3.96 -0.57
CA GLY A 170 23.39 -3.79 -0.65
C GLY A 170 23.00 -2.98 -1.86
N LEU A 171 21.70 -2.90 -2.06
CA LEU A 171 21.05 -2.14 -3.10
C LEU A 171 20.52 -0.86 -2.45
N ALA A 172 20.99 0.29 -2.91
CA ALA A 172 20.56 1.57 -2.35
C ALA A 172 19.07 1.77 -2.57
N MET A 173 18.32 2.02 -1.48
CA MET A 173 16.90 2.33 -1.58
C MET A 173 16.73 3.62 -2.40
N GLY A 174 15.71 3.69 -3.26
CA GLY A 174 15.50 4.83 -4.17
C GLY A 174 16.30 4.79 -5.48
N GLN A 175 17.32 3.93 -5.60
CA GLN A 175 17.97 3.69 -6.89
C GLN A 175 17.01 2.93 -7.82
N ARG A 176 16.87 3.40 -9.07
CA ARG A 176 15.91 2.82 -10.04
C ARG A 176 16.16 1.35 -10.38
N LEU A 177 17.42 0.90 -10.30
CA LEU A 177 17.81 -0.49 -10.55
C LEU A 177 17.61 -1.40 -9.33
N ALA A 178 17.49 -0.85 -8.12
CA ALA A 178 17.46 -1.67 -6.91
C ALA A 178 16.30 -2.69 -6.89
N PRO A 179 15.05 -2.35 -7.27
CA PRO A 179 13.96 -3.32 -7.28
C PRO A 179 14.17 -4.48 -8.27
N VAL A 180 14.61 -4.18 -9.51
CA VAL A 180 14.85 -5.23 -10.51
C VAL A 180 16.00 -6.14 -10.10
N LEU A 181 17.10 -5.56 -9.57
CA LEU A 181 18.23 -6.34 -9.05
C LEU A 181 17.83 -7.23 -7.88
N ALA A 182 17.00 -6.71 -6.96
CA ALA A 182 16.46 -7.48 -5.85
C ALA A 182 15.61 -8.66 -6.34
N ILE A 183 14.72 -8.45 -7.31
CA ILE A 183 13.86 -9.50 -7.84
C ILE A 183 14.66 -10.58 -8.57
N CYS A 184 15.66 -10.19 -9.40
CA CYS A 184 16.54 -11.15 -10.09
C CYS A 184 17.40 -11.94 -9.10
N PHE A 185 17.99 -11.26 -8.11
CA PHE A 185 18.74 -11.90 -7.03
C PHE A 185 17.88 -12.92 -6.27
N MET A 186 16.68 -12.53 -5.87
CA MET A 186 15.75 -13.43 -5.20
C MET A 186 15.31 -14.58 -6.13
N SER A 187 15.29 -14.37 -7.45
CA SER A 187 14.96 -15.43 -8.43
C SER A 187 15.94 -16.57 -8.31
N ARG A 188 17.23 -16.22 -8.32
CA ARG A 188 18.32 -17.17 -8.11
C ARG A 188 18.21 -17.87 -6.75
N ILE A 189 17.95 -17.14 -5.66
CA ILE A 189 17.76 -17.72 -4.31
C ILE A 189 16.57 -18.70 -4.26
N GLY A 190 15.49 -18.41 -4.98
CA GLY A 190 14.27 -19.22 -4.99
C GLY A 190 14.31 -20.44 -5.92
N ARG A 191 15.31 -20.56 -6.82
CA ARG A 191 15.41 -21.68 -7.79
C ARG A 191 15.32 -23.06 -7.13
N PRO A 192 16.03 -23.36 -6.02
CA PRO A 192 15.95 -24.68 -5.38
C PRO A 192 14.58 -24.98 -4.75
N VAL A 193 13.84 -23.95 -4.31
CA VAL A 193 12.47 -24.10 -3.81
C VAL A 193 11.51 -24.41 -4.95
N LEU A 194 11.61 -23.68 -6.07
CA LEU A 194 10.81 -23.94 -7.26
C LEU A 194 11.03 -25.36 -7.80
N ALA A 195 12.26 -25.87 -7.76
CA ALA A 195 12.59 -27.23 -8.18
C ALA A 195 11.90 -28.32 -7.34
N ARG A 196 11.44 -28.00 -6.13
CA ARG A 196 10.66 -28.92 -5.28
C ARG A 196 9.16 -28.89 -5.56
N MET A 197 8.71 -28.01 -6.45
CA MET A 197 7.32 -27.93 -6.91
C MET A 197 6.30 -27.80 -5.77
N PRO A 198 6.43 -26.79 -4.87
CA PRO A 198 5.37 -26.49 -3.92
C PRO A 198 4.06 -26.17 -4.66
N ILE A 199 2.92 -26.37 -3.98
CA ILE A 199 1.59 -26.04 -4.52
C ILE A 199 1.57 -24.56 -4.97
N VAL A 200 2.10 -23.68 -4.12
CA VAL A 200 2.35 -22.28 -4.46
C VAL A 200 3.71 -21.86 -3.92
N TYR A 201 4.50 -21.20 -4.77
CA TYR A 201 5.59 -20.33 -4.34
C TYR A 201 5.55 -19.06 -5.18
N CYS A 202 5.17 -17.96 -4.55
CA CYS A 202 5.10 -16.65 -5.17
C CYS A 202 5.62 -15.59 -4.21
N ARG A 203 6.07 -14.46 -4.74
CA ARG A 203 6.66 -13.41 -3.93
C ARG A 203 6.49 -12.03 -4.53
N TYR A 204 6.28 -11.06 -3.64
CA TYR A 204 6.41 -9.65 -3.93
C TYR A 204 7.78 -9.18 -3.41
N ILE A 205 8.75 -9.10 -4.32
CA ILE A 205 10.17 -8.85 -4.01
C ILE A 205 10.73 -9.88 -3.02
N ASP A 206 10.79 -9.57 -1.72
CA ASP A 206 11.26 -10.42 -0.61
C ASP A 206 10.13 -11.19 0.09
N HIS A 207 8.92 -10.63 0.11
CA HIS A 207 7.81 -11.24 0.84
C HIS A 207 7.19 -12.39 0.04
N CYS A 208 7.45 -13.61 0.46
CA CYS A 208 7.01 -14.85 -0.17
C CYS A 208 5.71 -15.38 0.48
N CYS A 209 4.82 -15.92 -0.33
CA CYS A 209 3.72 -16.77 0.11
C CYS A 209 3.97 -18.18 -0.42
N VAL A 210 3.96 -19.15 0.49
CA VAL A 210 4.25 -20.55 0.19
C VAL A 210 3.07 -21.42 0.63
N ILE A 211 2.67 -22.33 -0.24
CA ILE A 211 1.67 -23.36 0.07
C ILE A 211 2.27 -24.72 -0.26
N THR A 212 2.26 -25.64 0.70
CA THR A 212 2.77 -27.00 0.57
C THR A 212 1.72 -28.02 0.98
N SER A 213 1.94 -29.30 0.64
CA SER A 213 1.01 -30.36 1.03
C SER A 213 1.16 -30.75 2.50
N THR A 214 2.35 -30.53 3.08
CA THR A 214 2.67 -30.89 4.47
C THR A 214 3.54 -29.83 5.15
N GLN A 215 3.50 -29.80 6.48
CA GLN A 215 4.38 -28.94 7.30
C GLN A 215 5.86 -29.34 7.13
N GLN A 216 6.14 -30.64 7.02
CA GLN A 216 7.51 -31.13 6.81
C GLN A 216 8.12 -30.58 5.52
N GLU A 217 7.33 -30.54 4.43
CA GLU A 217 7.78 -29.91 3.19
C GLU A 217 8.01 -28.41 3.38
N MET A 218 7.10 -27.71 4.06
CA MET A 218 7.24 -26.28 4.37
C MET A 218 8.55 -25.98 5.10
N ASP A 219 8.86 -26.76 6.14
CA ASP A 219 10.07 -26.61 6.94
C ASP A 219 11.33 -26.85 6.08
N VAL A 220 11.31 -27.85 5.19
CA VAL A 220 12.40 -28.09 4.24
C VAL A 220 12.60 -26.91 3.29
N LEU A 221 11.54 -26.31 2.76
CA LEU A 221 11.64 -25.14 1.88
C LEU A 221 12.23 -23.93 2.62
N PHE A 222 11.76 -23.70 3.86
CA PHE A 222 12.28 -22.64 4.71
C PHE A 222 13.78 -22.81 5.02
N ASP A 223 14.20 -24.03 5.31
CA ASP A 223 15.61 -24.39 5.52
C ASP A 223 16.45 -24.18 4.27
N ILE A 224 15.96 -24.60 3.10
CA ILE A 224 16.65 -24.42 1.82
C ILE A 224 16.92 -22.94 1.58
N LEU A 225 15.91 -22.08 1.76
CA LEU A 225 16.04 -20.63 1.57
C LEU A 225 17.10 -20.01 2.49
N ASN A 226 17.10 -20.38 3.77
CA ASN A 226 18.07 -19.87 4.75
C ASN A 226 19.50 -20.39 4.56
N ARG A 227 19.70 -21.43 3.74
CA ARG A 227 21.04 -21.96 3.41
C ARG A 227 21.64 -21.36 2.14
N GLN A 228 20.87 -20.58 1.37
CA GLN A 228 21.34 -20.07 0.08
C GLN A 228 22.40 -18.97 0.20
N SER A 229 22.40 -18.21 1.30
CA SER A 229 23.36 -17.11 1.50
C SER A 229 23.60 -16.87 2.98
N GLN A 230 24.86 -16.62 3.33
CA GLN A 230 25.26 -16.27 4.70
C GLN A 230 24.71 -14.91 5.18
N HIS A 231 24.18 -14.07 4.28
CA HIS A 231 23.72 -12.71 4.59
C HIS A 231 22.23 -12.50 4.41
N ILE A 232 21.55 -13.45 3.75
CA ILE A 232 20.09 -13.39 3.54
C ILE A 232 19.46 -14.34 4.54
N ARG A 233 18.62 -13.80 5.41
CA ARG A 233 17.90 -14.57 6.41
C ARG A 233 16.40 -14.37 6.24
N PHE A 234 15.69 -15.48 6.15
CA PHE A 234 14.24 -15.49 6.08
C PHE A 234 13.64 -15.64 7.48
N THR A 235 12.63 -14.85 7.77
CA THR A 235 11.70 -15.05 8.88
C THR A 235 10.43 -15.70 8.33
N ARG A 236 9.75 -16.49 9.16
CA ARG A 236 8.47 -17.09 8.80
C ARG A 236 7.36 -16.58 9.70
N GLU A 237 6.19 -16.36 9.11
CA GLU A 237 4.95 -16.04 9.79
C GLU A 237 3.93 -17.15 9.48
N VAL A 238 3.30 -17.64 10.55
CA VAL A 238 2.31 -18.71 10.48
C VAL A 238 0.91 -18.12 10.67
N PRO A 239 -0.15 -18.77 10.16
CA PRO A 239 -1.51 -18.27 10.32
C PRO A 239 -1.89 -18.14 11.80
N HIS A 240 -2.46 -16.99 12.18
CA HIS A 240 -3.07 -16.77 13.49
C HIS A 240 -4.58 -16.87 13.36
N GLU A 241 -5.24 -17.73 14.16
CA GLU A 241 -6.67 -18.05 14.02
C GLU A 241 -7.05 -18.54 12.60
N GLY A 242 -6.09 -19.17 11.91
CA GLY A 242 -6.21 -19.64 10.53
C GLY A 242 -6.08 -18.54 9.47
N TRP A 243 -5.80 -17.29 9.84
CA TRP A 243 -5.56 -16.19 8.89
C TRP A 243 -4.08 -15.85 8.81
N LEU A 244 -3.54 -15.83 7.59
CA LEU A 244 -2.18 -15.41 7.29
C LEU A 244 -2.19 -14.04 6.60
N PRO A 245 -1.53 -13.02 7.18
CA PRO A 245 -1.26 -11.77 6.49
C PRO A 245 -0.33 -11.97 5.28
N TYR A 246 -0.74 -11.47 4.12
CA TYR A 246 0.11 -11.39 2.94
C TYR A 246 -0.26 -10.19 2.07
N LEU A 247 0.71 -9.32 1.78
CA LEU A 247 0.50 -8.01 1.13
C LEU A 247 -0.59 -7.21 1.86
N ASN A 248 -1.62 -6.80 1.12
CA ASN A 248 -2.76 -6.07 1.66
C ASN A 248 -3.95 -7.00 1.94
N THR A 249 -3.70 -8.28 2.12
CA THR A 249 -4.75 -9.30 2.31
C THR A 249 -4.45 -10.19 3.50
N GLN A 250 -5.49 -10.83 4.01
CA GLN A 250 -5.39 -11.99 4.88
C GLN A 250 -5.99 -13.18 4.14
N ILE A 251 -5.29 -14.30 4.17
CA ILE A 251 -5.70 -15.54 3.52
C ILE A 251 -5.95 -16.62 4.56
N LYS A 252 -7.02 -17.39 4.37
CA LYS A 252 -7.35 -18.56 5.18
C LYS A 252 -7.64 -19.72 4.25
N ILE A 253 -7.05 -20.87 4.50
CA ILE A 253 -7.31 -22.09 3.73
C ILE A 253 -8.04 -23.09 4.63
N SER A 254 -9.17 -23.59 4.16
CA SER A 254 -9.99 -24.56 4.88
C SER A 254 -10.81 -25.41 3.91
N GLY A 255 -10.78 -26.73 4.06
CA GLY A 255 -11.59 -27.66 3.24
C GLY A 255 -11.30 -27.56 1.74
N GLY A 256 -10.03 -27.40 1.35
CA GLY A 256 -9.62 -27.26 -0.05
C GLY A 256 -10.06 -25.96 -0.73
N ARG A 257 -10.59 -25.00 0.04
CA ARG A 257 -10.97 -23.67 -0.44
C ARG A 257 -10.16 -22.60 0.28
N TYR A 258 -9.94 -21.47 -0.40
CA TYR A 258 -9.34 -20.29 0.21
C TYR A 258 -10.39 -19.21 0.44
N HIS A 259 -10.19 -18.45 1.50
CA HIS A 259 -10.90 -17.22 1.82
C HIS A 259 -9.90 -16.09 1.87
N VAL A 260 -10.27 -14.95 1.30
CA VAL A 260 -9.43 -13.75 1.28
C VAL A 260 -10.26 -12.61 1.86
N LYS A 261 -9.65 -11.82 2.74
CA LYS A 261 -10.19 -10.53 3.17
C LYS A 261 -9.11 -9.47 3.07
N TRP A 262 -9.54 -8.21 2.98
CA TRP A 262 -8.61 -7.10 3.02
C TRP A 262 -7.93 -7.03 4.39
N TYR A 263 -6.64 -6.71 4.41
CA TYR A 263 -5.88 -6.61 5.65
C TYR A 263 -4.92 -5.42 5.60
N ARG A 264 -4.90 -4.67 6.69
CA ARG A 264 -3.93 -3.60 6.94
C ARG A 264 -3.26 -3.88 8.27
N LYS A 265 -1.93 -3.97 8.26
CA LYS A 265 -1.13 -4.27 9.45
C LYS A 265 -1.31 -3.16 10.49
N ASN A 266 -1.58 -3.51 11.75
CA ASN A 266 -1.75 -2.54 12.86
C ASN A 266 -0.55 -1.61 13.02
N SER A 267 0.65 -2.06 12.64
CA SER A 267 1.89 -1.26 12.68
C SER A 267 2.01 -0.24 11.54
N SER A 268 1.02 -0.12 10.65
CA SER A 268 0.95 1.02 9.75
C SER A 268 0.64 2.26 10.59
N LYS A 269 1.67 2.85 11.20
CA LYS A 269 1.62 4.25 11.62
C LYS A 269 1.07 4.98 10.40
N ASN A 270 -0.06 5.66 10.53
CA ASN A 270 -0.76 6.37 9.45
C ASN A 270 0.08 7.56 8.97
N ILE A 271 1.32 7.29 8.53
CA ILE A 271 2.31 8.24 8.06
C ILE A 271 1.96 8.46 6.60
N SER A 272 0.97 9.31 6.39
CA SER A 272 0.71 9.89 5.09
C SER A 272 1.90 10.76 4.69
N LEU A 273 2.29 10.66 3.43
CA LEU A 273 3.36 11.48 2.87
C LEU A 273 3.03 12.95 3.06
N HIS A 274 3.85 13.69 3.82
CA HIS A 274 3.60 15.10 4.07
C HIS A 274 3.64 15.91 2.75
N ALA A 275 2.67 16.81 2.53
CA ALA A 275 2.55 17.59 1.29
C ALA A 275 3.82 18.37 0.95
N LYS A 276 4.48 18.91 1.99
CA LYS A 276 5.72 19.70 1.88
C LYS A 276 6.99 18.85 1.85
N SER A 277 6.89 17.52 1.85
CA SER A 277 8.09 16.66 1.78
C SER A 277 8.84 16.87 0.45
N ALA A 278 10.16 16.61 0.44
CA ALA A 278 11.02 16.75 -0.73
C ALA A 278 10.74 15.72 -1.86
N HIS A 279 9.71 14.89 -1.72
CA HIS A 279 9.35 13.90 -2.73
C HIS A 279 8.84 14.58 -4.02
N PRO A 280 9.13 14.01 -5.20
CA PRO A 280 8.59 14.51 -6.46
C PRO A 280 7.06 14.57 -6.43
N GLU A 281 6.48 15.57 -7.07
CA GLU A 281 5.02 15.74 -7.11
C GLU A 281 4.29 14.51 -7.66
N ALA A 282 4.89 13.83 -8.65
CA ALA A 282 4.33 12.61 -9.21
C ALA A 282 4.14 11.50 -8.16
N VAL A 283 5.05 11.42 -7.17
CA VAL A 283 4.96 10.48 -6.05
C VAL A 283 3.83 10.89 -5.10
N LYS A 284 3.72 12.19 -4.77
CA LYS A 284 2.61 12.71 -3.96
C LYS A 284 1.25 12.43 -4.61
N ARG A 285 1.13 12.68 -5.92
CA ARG A 285 -0.05 12.34 -6.73
C ARG A 285 -0.36 10.85 -6.72
N ALA A 286 0.64 10.00 -6.83
CA ALA A 286 0.47 8.55 -6.82
C ALA A 286 -0.03 8.03 -5.46
N VAL A 287 0.48 8.57 -4.34
CA VAL A 287 0.00 8.22 -2.99
C VAL A 287 -1.49 8.52 -2.86
N VAL A 288 -1.91 9.74 -3.25
CA VAL A 288 -3.32 10.12 -3.25
C VAL A 288 -4.13 9.18 -4.14
N ARG A 289 -3.74 8.98 -5.40
CA ARG A 289 -4.46 8.09 -6.32
C ARG A 289 -4.60 6.66 -5.81
N ASN A 290 -3.56 6.11 -5.18
CA ASN A 290 -3.57 4.76 -4.66
C ASN A 290 -4.50 4.61 -3.46
N MET A 291 -4.63 5.64 -2.62
CA MET A 291 -5.64 5.64 -1.54
C MET A 291 -7.08 5.53 -2.08
N TYR A 292 -7.37 6.07 -3.27
CA TYR A 292 -8.72 6.03 -3.88
C TYR A 292 -9.03 4.70 -4.58
N ARG A 293 -8.04 4.09 -5.25
CA ARG A 293 -8.25 2.89 -6.08
C ARG A 293 -8.31 1.60 -5.29
N THR A 294 -7.76 1.60 -4.07
CA THR A 294 -7.60 0.39 -3.28
C THR A 294 -8.93 -0.14 -2.69
N PRO A 295 -9.89 0.71 -2.25
CA PRO A 295 -11.18 0.24 -1.72
C PRO A 295 -12.20 -0.18 -2.79
N THR A 296 -12.12 0.34 -4.02
CA THR A 296 -13.15 0.16 -5.05
C THR A 296 -13.03 -1.13 -5.86
N GLY A 297 -11.93 -1.87 -5.73
CA GLY A 297 -11.62 -3.03 -6.59
C GLY A 297 -12.15 -4.40 -6.14
N VAL A 298 -12.77 -4.53 -4.97
CA VAL A 298 -13.10 -5.87 -4.41
C VAL A 298 -14.51 -5.96 -3.78
N GLY A 299 -15.41 -5.02 -4.08
CA GLY A 299 -16.82 -5.14 -3.72
C GLY A 299 -17.59 -5.93 -4.77
N SER A 300 -17.89 -7.20 -4.52
CA SER A 300 -18.91 -7.93 -5.29
C SER A 300 -20.29 -7.31 -4.99
N GLY A 301 -20.87 -6.60 -5.94
CA GLY A 301 -22.22 -6.06 -5.81
C GLY A 301 -22.75 -5.53 -7.14
N GLU A 302 -23.58 -6.33 -7.79
CA GLU A 302 -24.39 -5.95 -8.96
C GLU A 302 -25.30 -4.76 -8.62
N VAL A 303 -25.51 -3.86 -9.57
CA VAL A 303 -26.35 -2.67 -9.40
C VAL A 303 -27.62 -2.84 -10.23
N GLU A 304 -28.69 -3.29 -9.58
CA GLU A 304 -30.05 -3.15 -10.12
C GLU A 304 -30.57 -1.72 -9.84
N ARG A 305 -30.86 -1.01 -10.94
CA ARG A 305 -31.61 0.25 -10.94
C ARG A 305 -33.08 -0.08 -11.15
N GLU A 306 -33.89 0.12 -10.12
CA GLU A 306 -35.32 0.38 -10.27
C GLU A 306 -35.52 1.89 -10.09
N GLU A 307 -36.30 2.48 -10.99
CA GLU A 307 -36.57 3.92 -11.07
C GLU A 307 -37.57 4.32 -9.98
N SER A 308 -37.15 5.24 -9.09
CA SER A 308 -38.03 5.90 -8.14
C SER A 308 -38.42 7.28 -8.67
N PRO A 309 -39.66 7.77 -8.45
CA PRO A 309 -40.14 9.05 -8.99
C PRO A 309 -39.46 10.31 -8.42
N CYS A 310 -38.49 10.16 -7.51
CA CYS A 310 -37.65 11.23 -6.99
C CYS A 310 -36.17 10.81 -7.11
N ASP A 311 -35.45 11.40 -8.07
CA ASP A 311 -34.06 11.07 -8.39
C ASP A 311 -33.02 11.85 -7.55
N GLN A 312 -33.46 12.42 -6.43
CA GLN A 312 -32.59 13.27 -5.62
C GLN A 312 -31.67 12.46 -4.73
N THR A 313 -30.38 12.80 -4.77
CA THR A 313 -29.33 12.07 -4.06
C THR A 313 -28.82 12.88 -2.88
N TYR A 314 -28.63 12.21 -1.74
CA TYR A 314 -27.90 12.73 -0.59
C TYR A 314 -26.71 11.82 -0.30
N ILE A 315 -25.55 12.43 -0.05
CA ILE A 315 -24.32 11.71 0.31
C ILE A 315 -23.98 12.13 1.73
N GLY A 316 -23.96 11.16 2.64
CA GLY A 316 -23.62 11.38 4.03
C GLY A 316 -22.61 10.35 4.50
N GLU A 317 -21.85 10.71 5.53
CA GLU A 317 -20.98 9.81 6.26
C GLU A 317 -21.59 9.35 7.61
N THR A 318 -21.10 8.24 8.13
CA THR A 318 -21.39 7.86 9.53
C THR A 318 -20.32 6.97 10.14
N GLY A 319 -19.93 7.33 11.36
CA GLY A 319 -19.14 6.48 12.25
C GLY A 319 -19.97 5.58 13.15
N ARG A 320 -21.31 5.66 13.08
CA ARG A 320 -22.26 4.87 13.88
C ARG A 320 -22.82 3.73 13.04
N MET A 321 -23.50 2.77 13.67
CA MET A 321 -24.28 1.75 12.95
C MET A 321 -25.20 2.42 11.92
N LEU A 322 -25.14 1.97 10.66
CA LEU A 322 -25.91 2.54 9.55
C LEU A 322 -27.40 2.66 9.88
N GLY A 323 -27.97 1.66 10.58
CA GLY A 323 -29.37 1.68 11.01
C GLY A 323 -29.73 2.84 11.92
N ILE A 324 -28.81 3.30 12.78
CA ILE A 324 -29.02 4.48 13.63
C ILE A 324 -29.06 5.73 12.76
N ARG A 325 -28.08 5.90 11.86
CA ARG A 325 -28.00 7.07 10.97
C ARG A 325 -29.21 7.17 10.05
N VAL A 326 -29.67 6.05 9.50
CA VAL A 326 -30.88 6.00 8.67
C VAL A 326 -32.12 6.39 9.50
N LYS A 327 -32.25 5.91 10.74
CA LYS A 327 -33.35 6.30 11.64
C LYS A 327 -33.35 7.80 11.94
N GLU A 328 -32.18 8.42 12.14
CA GLU A 328 -32.04 9.88 12.34
C GLU A 328 -32.56 10.65 11.12
N HIS A 329 -32.12 10.26 9.92
CA HIS A 329 -32.56 10.89 8.66
C HIS A 329 -34.06 10.72 8.42
N LEU A 330 -34.62 9.51 8.68
CA LEU A 330 -36.06 9.26 8.57
C LEU A 330 -36.86 10.05 9.61
N ALA A 331 -36.34 10.23 10.83
CA ALA A 331 -36.99 11.06 11.85
C ALA A 331 -37.02 12.53 11.44
N GLY A 332 -35.92 13.07 10.89
CA GLY A 332 -35.86 14.43 10.33
C GLY A 332 -36.87 14.64 9.20
N LYS A 333 -36.98 13.65 8.30
CA LYS A 333 -37.96 13.63 7.21
C LYS A 333 -39.41 13.61 7.72
N ARG A 334 -39.74 12.72 8.66
CA ARG A 334 -41.09 12.64 9.27
C ARG A 334 -41.52 13.95 9.92
N ARG A 335 -40.57 14.65 10.55
CA ARG A 335 -40.82 15.96 11.19
C ARG A 335 -40.87 17.14 10.20
N GLY A 336 -40.48 16.94 8.93
CA GLY A 336 -40.38 18.03 7.96
C GLY A 336 -39.32 19.06 8.37
N SER A 337 -38.26 18.64 9.07
CA SER A 337 -37.28 19.58 9.63
C SER A 337 -36.42 20.20 8.53
N ILE A 338 -36.50 21.52 8.39
CA ILE A 338 -35.68 22.31 7.45
C ILE A 338 -34.17 22.24 7.73
N LEU A 339 -33.78 21.80 8.93
CA LEU A 339 -32.38 21.63 9.33
C LEU A 339 -31.77 20.31 8.85
N THR A 340 -32.60 19.38 8.36
CA THR A 340 -32.15 18.09 7.85
C THR A 340 -32.34 18.02 6.33
N PRO A 341 -31.38 17.48 5.56
CA PRO A 341 -31.48 17.41 4.09
C PRO A 341 -32.80 16.79 3.60
N LEU A 342 -33.20 15.65 4.18
CA LEU A 342 -34.44 14.97 3.79
C LEU A 342 -35.71 15.67 4.27
N GLY A 343 -35.69 16.29 5.45
CA GLY A 343 -36.82 17.06 5.97
C GLY A 343 -37.08 18.33 5.16
N LYS A 344 -36.01 19.05 4.81
CA LYS A 344 -36.06 20.22 3.92
C LYS A 344 -36.59 19.84 2.53
N HIS A 345 -36.03 18.79 1.93
CA HIS A 345 -36.48 18.30 0.62
C HIS A 345 -37.95 17.89 0.60
N ARG A 346 -38.44 17.23 1.66
CA ARG A 346 -39.85 16.89 1.80
C ARG A 346 -40.75 18.12 1.71
N VAL A 347 -40.39 19.19 2.41
CA VAL A 347 -41.18 20.43 2.47
C VAL A 347 -41.10 21.18 1.14
N GLU A 348 -39.90 21.29 0.56
CA GLU A 348 -39.65 22.13 -0.61
C GLU A 348 -40.03 21.46 -1.93
N ALA A 349 -39.70 20.18 -2.11
CA ALA A 349 -39.93 19.46 -3.38
C ALA A 349 -41.20 18.62 -3.39
N HIS A 350 -41.63 18.13 -2.22
CA HIS A 350 -42.81 17.27 -2.08
C HIS A 350 -44.00 17.95 -1.39
N GLN A 351 -43.93 19.25 -1.09
CA GLN A 351 -45.00 20.01 -0.43
C GLN A 351 -45.48 19.37 0.88
N GLY A 352 -44.58 18.67 1.58
CA GLY A 352 -44.89 17.95 2.82
C GLY A 352 -45.40 16.52 2.62
N ASN A 353 -45.59 16.04 1.39
CA ASN A 353 -45.93 14.65 1.12
C ASN A 353 -44.74 13.71 1.39
N ASP A 354 -45.03 12.45 1.70
CA ASP A 354 -44.01 11.42 1.92
C ASP A 354 -43.42 10.92 0.57
N PHE A 355 -42.21 10.37 0.59
CA PHE A 355 -41.50 9.86 -0.60
C PHE A 355 -40.55 8.70 -0.26
N ASP A 356 -40.32 7.76 -1.18
CA ASP A 356 -39.47 6.60 -0.89
C ASP A 356 -37.98 6.94 -0.83
N ILE A 357 -37.23 6.23 0.03
CA ILE A 357 -35.78 6.41 0.20
C ILE A 357 -35.07 5.07 0.03
N LYS A 358 -34.09 5.02 -0.88
CA LYS A 358 -33.16 3.91 -1.02
C LYS A 358 -31.79 4.30 -0.46
N CYS A 359 -31.22 3.45 0.40
CA CYS A 359 -29.88 3.66 0.94
C CYS A 359 -28.89 2.73 0.26
N LYS A 360 -27.83 3.29 -0.35
CA LYS A 360 -26.70 2.54 -0.91
C LYS A 360 -25.42 2.89 -0.15
N ILE A 361 -24.64 1.87 0.17
CA ILE A 361 -23.30 2.03 0.73
C ILE A 361 -22.33 2.28 -0.42
N LEU A 362 -21.57 3.38 -0.34
CA LEU A 362 -20.65 3.82 -1.39
C LEU A 362 -19.21 3.37 -1.11
N ALA A 363 -18.81 3.36 0.16
CA ALA A 363 -17.51 2.90 0.61
C ALA A 363 -17.56 2.54 2.11
N TYR A 364 -16.64 1.67 2.52
CA TYR A 364 -16.33 1.37 3.92
C TYR A 364 -14.91 1.85 4.18
N GLU A 365 -14.69 2.58 5.26
CA GLU A 365 -13.39 3.13 5.59
C GLU A 365 -13.25 3.28 7.11
N ASN A 366 -12.12 2.88 7.68
CA ASN A 366 -11.95 2.81 9.15
C ASN A 366 -11.47 4.12 9.79
N GLU A 367 -10.95 5.03 8.98
CA GLU A 367 -10.43 6.30 9.47
C GLU A 367 -11.49 7.39 9.30
N ILE A 368 -11.92 8.02 10.40
CA ILE A 368 -12.88 9.14 10.38
C ILE A 368 -12.42 10.27 9.42
N GLY A 369 -11.10 10.51 9.34
CA GLY A 369 -10.52 11.45 8.38
C GLY A 369 -10.73 11.03 6.92
N ALA A 370 -10.48 9.77 6.59
CA ALA A 370 -10.66 9.24 5.25
C ALA A 370 -12.14 9.11 4.86
N ILE A 371 -13.02 8.77 5.80
CA ILE A 371 -14.49 8.80 5.63
C ILE A 371 -14.95 10.19 5.20
N LYS A 372 -14.53 11.23 5.92
CA LYS A 372 -14.84 12.64 5.61
C LYS A 372 -14.28 13.06 4.25
N ILE A 373 -13.07 12.62 3.92
CA ILE A 373 -12.46 12.87 2.61
C ILE A 373 -13.31 12.24 1.50
N LEU A 374 -13.64 10.94 1.63
CA LEU A 374 -14.46 10.21 0.67
C LEU A 374 -15.83 10.87 0.48
N GLU A 375 -16.42 11.40 1.56
CA GLU A 375 -17.69 12.12 1.51
C GLU A 375 -17.58 13.40 0.69
N ALA A 376 -16.62 14.27 1.03
CA ALA A 376 -16.41 15.54 0.32
C ALA A 376 -16.11 15.30 -1.18
N LEU A 377 -15.39 14.24 -1.50
CA LEU A 377 -15.07 13.87 -2.88
C LEU A 377 -16.27 13.35 -3.65
N HIS A 378 -17.07 12.47 -3.04
CA HIS A 378 -18.30 11.97 -3.67
C HIS A 378 -19.34 13.07 -3.84
N ILE A 379 -19.45 14.01 -2.89
CA ILE A 379 -20.26 15.22 -3.04
C ILE A 379 -19.74 16.05 -4.22
N ARG A 380 -18.43 16.27 -4.33
CA ARG A 380 -17.86 17.05 -5.43
C ARG A 380 -18.04 16.38 -6.80
N GLU A 381 -17.83 15.07 -6.89
CA GLU A 381 -17.92 14.31 -8.15
C GLU A 381 -19.37 14.18 -8.63
N ARG A 382 -20.31 13.89 -7.72
CA ARG A 382 -21.71 13.63 -8.07
C ARG A 382 -22.60 14.86 -7.98
N ASN A 383 -22.09 15.94 -7.38
CA ASN A 383 -22.79 17.21 -7.16
C ASN A 383 -24.27 17.04 -6.73
N PRO A 384 -24.54 16.29 -5.64
CA PRO A 384 -25.90 16.01 -5.19
C PRO A 384 -26.60 17.29 -4.73
N GLU A 385 -27.86 17.50 -5.16
CA GLU A 385 -28.62 18.73 -4.84
C GLU A 385 -29.01 18.83 -3.36
N LEU A 386 -29.06 17.70 -2.63
CA LEU A 386 -29.47 17.66 -1.22
C LEU A 386 -28.36 18.02 -0.22
N ASN A 387 -27.10 18.05 -0.64
CA ASN A 387 -25.97 18.39 0.24
C ASN A 387 -25.73 19.91 0.29
N ASN A 388 -25.45 20.46 1.48
CA ASN A 388 -25.13 21.87 1.61
C ASN A 388 -23.65 22.12 1.23
N ARG A 389 -23.39 23.06 0.32
CA ARG A 389 -22.03 23.42 -0.13
C ARG A 389 -21.09 23.89 0.99
N ASN A 390 -21.63 24.30 2.13
CA ASN A 390 -20.84 24.69 3.31
C ASN A 390 -20.29 23.50 4.12
N GLU A 391 -20.85 22.29 3.96
CA GLU A 391 -20.35 21.06 4.63
C GLU A 391 -18.96 20.64 4.12
N CYS A 392 -18.58 21.05 2.89
CA CYS A 392 -17.26 20.81 2.31
C CYS A 392 -16.11 21.65 2.91
N ILE A 393 -16.42 22.74 3.64
CA ILE A 393 -15.42 23.76 4.03
C ILE A 393 -14.63 23.36 5.30
N ALA A 394 -15.13 22.42 6.10
CA ALA A 394 -14.46 21.97 7.33
C ALA A 394 -13.28 21.00 7.09
N ILE A 395 -13.14 20.43 5.89
CA ILE A 395 -12.09 19.44 5.54
C ILE A 395 -10.91 20.10 4.81
N THR A 396 -11.10 21.33 4.33
CA THR A 396 -10.15 22.06 3.49
C THR A 396 -8.86 22.47 4.21
N GLY A 397 -8.82 22.64 5.53
CA GLY A 397 -7.64 23.18 6.24
C GLY A 397 -6.37 22.31 6.19
N LYS A 398 -6.49 20.98 6.34
CA LYS A 398 -5.32 20.06 6.34
C LYS A 398 -4.94 19.54 4.96
N PHE A 399 -5.87 19.56 4.01
CA PHE A 399 -5.69 18.95 2.68
C PHE A 399 -5.72 19.95 1.51
N LEU A 400 -5.96 21.25 1.76
CA LEU A 400 -5.76 22.33 0.78
C LEU A 400 -4.44 22.21 0.01
N PRO A 401 -3.30 21.88 0.66
CA PRO A 401 -2.01 21.78 -0.02
C PRO A 401 -1.92 20.62 -1.02
N PHE A 402 -2.83 19.65 -0.95
CA PHE A 402 -2.88 18.52 -1.87
C PHE A 402 -3.85 18.72 -3.05
N ILE A 403 -4.73 19.73 -2.98
CA ILE A 403 -5.69 20.06 -4.04
C ILE A 403 -5.02 20.27 -5.42
N PRO A 404 -3.86 20.96 -5.55
CA PRO A 404 -3.19 21.12 -6.84
C PRO A 404 -2.70 19.79 -7.45
N TYR A 405 -2.50 18.76 -6.62
CA TYR A 405 -2.07 17.43 -7.05
C TYR A 405 -3.25 16.53 -7.42
N CYS A 406 -4.47 16.89 -7.05
CA CYS A 406 -5.68 16.10 -7.33
C CYS A 406 -6.10 16.10 -8.79
N GLY A 407 -5.48 16.93 -9.65
CA GLY A 407 -5.69 16.91 -11.11
C GLY A 407 -7.17 16.81 -11.50
N LEU A 408 -7.96 17.78 -11.04
CA LEU A 408 -9.28 18.06 -11.62
C LEU A 408 -9.09 18.76 -12.96
#